data_AF-A0A838KDS0-F1
#
_entry.id   AF-A0A838KDS0-F1
#
_cell.length_a   1.000
_cell.length_b   1.000
_cell.length_c   1.000
_cell.angle_alpha   90.00
_cell.angle_beta   90.00
_cell.angle_gamma   90.00
#
_symmetry.space_group_name_H-M   'P 1'
#
loop_
_entity.id
_entity.type
_entity.pdbx_description
1 polymer ?
#
loop_
_entity_poly.entity_id
_entity_poly.type
_entity_poly.pdbx_seq_one_letter_code
_entity_poly.pdbx_strand_id
1 'polypeptide(L)'
;MAPVEPGPARWAFDVSGASPGEDFLGLGADLEPATLLAAYRSGVFPMPVSRRRSAMGWWSPDPRGIIPLLGLRVSRSLRASRRRFAVRVDTAYDEVVRGCADPRRPGGWIRADVVAAYRRLYDLGWVHSVEAWSVGLDGTERLAGGLYGVAVGGLFAGESMFHGPDRGDRDASKVALVALVEMLRASAGSRLLDVQWATDHLVSLGAVEVARPAYLALLAAALEVPSPRLTWPPP
;
A
#
# COMPACT_ATOMS: atom_id res chain seq x y z
N MET A 1 5.60 13.06 -12.60
CA MET A 1 4.71 14.24 -12.64
C MET A 1 4.29 14.56 -11.22
N ALA A 2 4.05 15.82 -10.85
CA ALA A 2 3.53 16.13 -9.52
C ALA A 2 2.07 15.63 -9.39
N PRO A 3 1.64 15.15 -8.22
CA PRO A 3 0.25 14.75 -8.01
C PRO A 3 -0.70 15.94 -8.21
N VAL A 4 -1.89 15.68 -8.74
CA VAL A 4 -2.95 16.68 -8.92
C VAL A 4 -3.93 16.57 -7.75
N GLU A 5 -4.03 17.62 -6.95
CA GLU A 5 -4.99 17.67 -5.85
C GLU A 5 -6.43 17.69 -6.43
N PRO A 6 -7.32 16.78 -5.99
CA PRO A 6 -8.72 16.86 -6.35
C PRO A 6 -9.41 18.06 -5.70
N GLY A 7 -10.67 18.31 -6.05
CA GLY A 7 -11.49 19.31 -5.35
C GLY A 7 -11.67 19.00 -3.85
N PRO A 8 -12.40 19.85 -3.10
CA PRO A 8 -12.60 19.64 -1.68
C PRO A 8 -13.32 18.32 -1.39
N ALA A 9 -12.89 17.61 -0.35
CA ALA A 9 -13.56 16.41 0.12
C ALA A 9 -14.94 16.77 0.68
N ARG A 10 -15.97 16.04 0.26
CA ARG A 10 -17.33 16.18 0.80
C ARG A 10 -17.43 15.62 2.23
N TRP A 11 -16.57 14.66 2.55
CA TRP A 11 -16.57 13.92 3.81
C TRP A 11 -15.29 14.21 4.57
N ALA A 12 -15.43 14.36 5.89
CA ALA A 12 -14.32 14.52 6.82
C ALA A 12 -14.24 13.30 7.74
N PHE A 13 -13.02 12.97 8.15
CA PHE A 13 -12.73 11.86 9.04
C PHE A 13 -12.06 12.39 10.30
N ASP A 14 -12.71 12.14 11.44
CA ASP A 14 -12.18 12.43 12.76
C ASP A 14 -12.04 11.13 13.55
N VAL A 15 -10.82 10.84 13.99
CA VAL A 15 -10.46 9.66 14.77
C VAL A 15 -10.34 9.95 16.26
N SER A 16 -10.49 11.22 16.68
CA SER A 16 -10.37 11.63 18.08
C SER A 16 -11.48 11.07 18.97
N GLY A 17 -12.65 10.82 18.38
CA GLY A 17 -13.80 10.20 19.07
C GLY A 17 -13.80 8.67 19.09
N ALA A 18 -12.84 8.00 18.45
CA ALA A 18 -12.81 6.54 18.38
C ALA A 18 -12.30 5.92 19.68
N SER A 19 -13.01 4.91 20.21
CA SER A 19 -12.62 4.25 21.46
C SER A 19 -11.31 3.46 21.27
N PRO A 20 -10.44 3.38 22.29
CA PRO A 20 -9.27 2.50 22.24
C PRO A 20 -9.67 1.05 21.95
N GLY A 21 -8.93 0.37 21.08
CA GLY A 21 -9.22 -1.01 20.67
C GLY A 21 -10.34 -1.19 19.63
N GLU A 22 -11.02 -0.10 19.22
CA GLU A 22 -12.00 -0.14 18.13
C GLU A 22 -11.37 0.24 16.79
N ASP A 23 -11.44 -0.65 15.80
CA ASP A 23 -10.91 -0.37 14.47
C ASP A 23 -11.92 0.34 13.55
N PHE A 24 -13.22 0.03 13.71
CA PHE A 24 -14.28 0.45 12.79
C PHE A 24 -14.84 1.83 13.16
N LEU A 25 -14.86 2.76 12.20
CA LEU A 25 -15.37 4.12 12.42
C LEU A 25 -16.81 4.30 11.93
N GLY A 26 -17.17 3.67 10.81
CA GLY A 26 -18.52 3.83 10.28
C GLY A 26 -18.74 3.38 8.84
N LEU A 27 -20.01 3.42 8.44
CA LEU A 27 -20.50 3.17 7.08
C LEU A 27 -20.77 4.50 6.35
N GLY A 28 -20.68 4.46 5.02
CA GLY A 28 -21.09 5.57 4.15
C GLY A 28 -19.91 6.21 3.42
N ALA A 29 -20.00 7.52 3.20
CA ALA A 29 -19.14 8.30 2.32
C ALA A 29 -19.06 7.76 0.87
N ASP A 30 -18.11 8.25 0.10
CA ASP A 30 -17.86 7.83 -1.28
C ASP A 30 -16.38 7.47 -1.49
N LEU A 31 -16.09 6.77 -2.59
CA LEU A 31 -14.72 6.45 -3.01
C LEU A 31 -14.21 7.49 -4.02
N GLU A 32 -14.63 8.75 -3.88
CA GLU A 32 -14.09 9.84 -4.70
C GLU A 32 -12.67 10.19 -4.27
N PRO A 33 -11.79 10.62 -5.20
CA PRO A 33 -10.39 10.91 -4.89
C PRO A 33 -10.19 11.85 -3.69
N ALA A 34 -10.99 12.91 -3.59
CA ALA A 34 -10.91 13.87 -2.50
C ALA A 34 -11.19 13.23 -1.14
N THR A 35 -12.24 12.41 -1.06
CA THR A 35 -12.64 11.68 0.15
C THR A 35 -11.57 10.67 0.56
N LEU A 36 -11.02 9.92 -0.40
CA LEU A 36 -9.95 8.96 -0.12
C LEU A 36 -8.69 9.64 0.42
N LEU A 37 -8.24 10.72 -0.22
CA LEU A 37 -7.06 11.46 0.26
C LEU A 37 -7.30 12.09 1.64
N ALA A 38 -8.50 12.62 1.89
CA ALA A 38 -8.88 13.10 3.22
C ALA A 38 -8.83 11.97 4.27
N ALA A 39 -9.30 10.77 3.92
CA ALA A 39 -9.21 9.60 4.79
C ALA A 39 -7.75 9.26 5.12
N TYR A 40 -6.87 9.08 4.12
CA TYR A 40 -5.47 8.73 4.37
C TYR A 40 -4.73 9.79 5.19
N ARG A 41 -5.01 11.08 4.96
CA ARG A 41 -4.46 12.19 5.74
C ARG A 41 -4.90 12.16 7.22
N SER A 42 -6.10 11.64 7.49
CA SER A 42 -6.62 11.42 8.85
C SER A 42 -6.27 10.03 9.42
N GLY A 43 -5.49 9.20 8.72
CA GLY A 43 -5.15 7.86 9.16
C GLY A 43 -6.28 6.84 8.99
N VAL A 44 -7.24 7.13 8.13
CA VAL A 44 -8.41 6.29 7.84
C VAL A 44 -8.30 5.68 6.44
N PHE A 45 -8.82 4.48 6.24
CA PHE A 45 -8.85 3.84 4.93
C PHE A 45 -10.13 3.03 4.71
N PRO A 46 -10.56 2.84 3.45
CA PRO A 46 -11.77 2.11 3.13
C PRO A 46 -11.53 0.60 3.07
N MET A 47 -12.40 -0.20 3.70
CA MET A 47 -12.44 -1.65 3.55
C MET A 47 -13.88 -2.16 3.59
N PRO A 48 -14.21 -3.26 2.90
CA PRO A 48 -15.54 -3.84 2.96
C PRO A 48 -15.85 -4.35 4.37
N VAL A 49 -17.05 -4.03 4.87
CA VAL A 49 -17.49 -4.46 6.22
C VAL A 49 -17.70 -5.97 6.30
N SER A 50 -18.01 -6.61 5.18
CA SER A 50 -17.92 -8.06 5.08
C SER A 50 -17.65 -8.50 3.66
N ARG A 51 -17.07 -9.70 3.50
CA ARG A 51 -16.82 -10.32 2.19
C ARG A 51 -18.10 -10.54 1.36
N ARG A 52 -19.27 -10.57 2.01
CA ARG A 52 -20.57 -10.86 1.38
C ARG A 52 -21.43 -9.61 1.15
N ARG A 53 -21.11 -8.49 1.79
CA ARG A 53 -21.88 -7.24 1.68
C ARG A 53 -21.16 -6.27 0.76
N SER A 54 -21.94 -5.53 -0.03
CA SER A 54 -21.44 -4.50 -0.93
C SER A 54 -21.06 -3.19 -0.23
N ALA A 55 -21.24 -3.10 1.09
CA ALA A 55 -21.01 -1.89 1.86
C ALA A 55 -19.52 -1.73 2.21
N MET A 56 -18.96 -0.60 1.77
CA MET A 56 -17.67 -0.12 2.23
C MET A 56 -17.82 0.55 3.59
N GLY A 57 -16.83 0.32 4.45
CA GLY A 57 -16.68 0.98 5.73
C GLY A 57 -15.31 1.63 5.85
N TRP A 58 -15.16 2.46 6.88
CA TRP A 58 -13.96 3.22 7.12
C TRP A 58 -13.33 2.79 8.43
N TRP A 59 -12.01 2.58 8.40
CA TRP A 59 -11.28 1.93 9.48
C TRP A 59 -10.06 2.76 9.89
N SER A 60 -9.79 2.76 11.20
CA SER A 60 -8.55 3.27 11.79
C SER A 60 -8.15 2.38 12.97
N PRO A 61 -7.48 1.23 12.69
CA PRO A 61 -7.16 0.22 13.68
C PRO A 61 -6.40 0.72 14.90
N ASP A 62 -6.67 0.11 16.04
CA ASP A 62 -5.92 0.29 17.29
C ASP A 62 -5.68 -1.07 17.96
N PRO A 63 -4.49 -1.68 17.77
CA PRO A 63 -3.29 -1.09 17.21
C PRO A 63 -3.28 -1.01 15.66
N ARG A 64 -2.42 -0.13 15.12
CA ARG A 64 -2.16 0.06 13.70
C ARG A 64 -0.86 -0.62 13.27
N GLY A 65 -0.91 -1.38 12.17
CA GLY A 65 0.25 -2.06 11.60
C GLY A 65 1.13 -1.16 10.74
N ILE A 66 2.44 -1.13 11.01
CA ILE A 66 3.44 -0.43 10.19
C ILE A 66 4.64 -1.33 9.91
N ILE A 67 5.42 -1.01 8.88
CA ILE A 67 6.77 -1.56 8.72
C ILE A 67 7.78 -0.43 8.98
N PRO A 68 8.49 -0.45 10.13
CA PRO A 68 9.58 0.48 10.36
C PRO A 68 10.63 0.30 9.26
N LEU A 69 11.03 1.37 8.59
CA LEU A 69 11.92 1.26 7.41
C LEU A 69 13.28 0.62 7.75
N LEU A 70 13.79 0.86 8.96
CA LEU A 70 15.00 0.22 9.48
C LEU A 70 14.74 -1.19 10.08
N GLY A 71 13.47 -1.54 10.28
CA GLY A 71 13.03 -2.82 10.85
C GLY A 71 12.70 -3.90 9.82
N LEU A 72 12.78 -3.60 8.51
CA LEU A 72 12.50 -4.58 7.46
C LEU A 72 13.45 -5.78 7.55
N ARG A 73 12.88 -6.98 7.68
CA ARG A 73 13.61 -8.25 7.78
C ARG A 73 13.76 -8.88 6.40
N VAL A 74 14.97 -8.83 5.85
CA VAL A 74 15.31 -9.48 4.57
C VAL A 74 16.12 -10.74 4.83
N SER A 75 15.46 -11.91 4.72
CA SER A 75 16.10 -13.21 4.90
C SER A 75 17.21 -13.45 3.86
N ARG A 76 18.11 -14.40 4.14
CA ARG A 76 19.18 -14.78 3.19
C ARG A 76 18.62 -15.28 1.86
N SER A 77 17.57 -16.08 1.88
CA SER A 77 16.90 -16.58 0.67
C SER A 77 16.24 -15.46 -0.12
N LEU A 78 15.59 -14.50 0.54
CA LEU A 78 15.00 -13.35 -0.12
C LEU A 78 16.06 -12.47 -0.80
N ARG A 79 17.22 -12.24 -0.17
CA ARG A 79 18.35 -11.52 -0.79
C ARG A 79 18.85 -12.20 -2.06
N ALA A 80 18.93 -13.54 -2.06
CA ALA A 80 19.29 -14.30 -3.25
C ALA A 80 18.19 -14.19 -4.32
N SER A 81 16.93 -14.31 -3.91
CA SER A 81 15.74 -14.27 -4.77
C SER A 81 15.64 -12.96 -5.56
N ARG A 82 15.98 -11.81 -4.95
CA ARG A 82 15.99 -10.48 -5.60
C ARG A 82 16.75 -10.43 -6.92
N ARG A 83 17.83 -11.19 -7.06
CA ARG A 83 18.66 -11.19 -8.28
C ARG A 83 17.95 -11.74 -9.52
N ARG A 84 16.81 -12.41 -9.33
CA ARG A 84 16.01 -13.02 -10.39
C ARG A 84 14.96 -12.08 -10.96
N PHE A 85 14.75 -10.93 -10.33
CA PHE A 85 13.69 -9.99 -10.71
C PHE A 85 14.26 -8.62 -11.05
N ALA A 86 13.75 -8.03 -12.12
CA ALA A 86 13.90 -6.60 -12.38
C ALA A 86 12.79 -5.85 -11.65
N VAL A 87 13.10 -4.70 -11.05
CA VAL A 87 12.11 -3.86 -10.38
C VAL A 87 11.76 -2.68 -11.28
N ARG A 88 10.46 -2.39 -11.37
CA ARG A 88 9.92 -1.20 -12.05
C ARG A 88 8.89 -0.52 -11.16
N VAL A 89 8.60 0.75 -11.46
CA VAL A 89 7.64 1.57 -10.74
C VAL A 89 6.71 2.21 -11.76
N ASP A 90 5.40 2.16 -11.50
CA ASP A 90 4.36 2.79 -12.31
C ASP A 90 4.38 2.39 -13.80
N THR A 91 4.85 1.18 -14.15
CA THR A 91 4.89 0.72 -15.55
C THR A 91 3.77 -0.25 -15.90
N ALA A 92 3.14 -0.88 -14.91
CA ALA A 92 2.07 -1.86 -15.11
C ALA A 92 1.03 -1.83 -13.96
N TYR A 93 0.62 -0.64 -13.54
CA TYR A 93 -0.38 -0.45 -12.47
C TYR A 93 -1.63 -1.32 -12.65
N ASP A 94 -2.24 -1.30 -13.84
CA ASP A 94 -3.47 -2.05 -14.12
C ASP A 94 -3.28 -3.57 -13.96
N GLU A 95 -2.09 -4.09 -14.31
CA GLU A 95 -1.77 -5.51 -14.10
C GLU A 95 -1.54 -5.83 -12.63
N VAL A 96 -0.88 -4.93 -11.88
CA VAL A 96 -0.67 -5.10 -10.44
C VAL A 96 -2.00 -5.13 -9.70
N VAL A 97 -2.91 -4.20 -9.97
CA VAL A 97 -4.24 -4.16 -9.34
C VAL A 97 -5.07 -5.38 -9.73
N ARG A 98 -5.02 -5.81 -10.99
CA ARG A 98 -5.69 -7.04 -11.44
C ARG A 98 -5.17 -8.28 -10.71
N GLY A 99 -3.85 -8.40 -10.55
CA GLY A 99 -3.24 -9.46 -9.76
C GLY A 99 -3.64 -9.39 -8.28
N CYS A 100 -3.77 -8.18 -7.74
CA CYS A 100 -4.24 -7.99 -6.37
C CYS A 100 -5.71 -8.38 -6.19
N ALA A 101 -6.55 -8.07 -7.18
CA ALA A 101 -7.99 -8.29 -7.19
C ALA A 101 -8.44 -9.70 -7.60
N ASP A 102 -7.52 -10.63 -7.89
CA ASP A 102 -7.88 -12.00 -8.27
C ASP A 102 -8.73 -12.66 -7.15
N PRO A 103 -10.01 -13.00 -7.43
CA PRO A 103 -10.93 -13.52 -6.42
C PRO A 103 -10.54 -14.91 -5.90
N ARG A 104 -9.63 -15.62 -6.60
CA ARG A 104 -9.10 -16.92 -6.16
C ARG A 104 -8.07 -16.76 -5.04
N ARG A 105 -7.56 -15.55 -4.82
CA ARG A 105 -6.61 -15.28 -3.74
C ARG A 105 -7.31 -15.36 -2.38
N PRO A 106 -6.68 -16.02 -1.38
CA PRO A 106 -7.15 -15.95 -0.01
C PRO A 106 -7.28 -14.48 0.42
N GLY A 107 -8.43 -14.10 0.96
CA GLY A 107 -8.66 -12.73 1.40
C GLY A 107 -9.03 -11.74 0.28
N GLY A 108 -9.12 -12.15 -0.99
CA GLY A 108 -9.48 -11.26 -2.11
C GLY A 108 -10.81 -10.53 -1.87
N TRP A 109 -10.78 -9.20 -1.88
CA TRP A 109 -11.93 -8.33 -1.57
C TRP A 109 -12.06 -7.13 -2.53
N ILE A 110 -11.01 -6.84 -3.30
CA ILE A 110 -10.95 -5.69 -4.19
C ILE A 110 -11.98 -5.87 -5.31
N ARG A 111 -12.98 -4.98 -5.33
CA ARG A 111 -14.10 -5.01 -6.27
C ARG A 111 -13.92 -3.96 -7.37
N ALA A 112 -14.76 -4.01 -8.39
CA ALA A 112 -14.70 -3.10 -9.55
C ALA A 112 -14.77 -1.61 -9.17
N ASP A 113 -15.56 -1.23 -8.16
CA ASP A 113 -15.65 0.15 -7.67
C ASP A 113 -14.36 0.61 -6.98
N VAL A 114 -13.72 -0.28 -6.21
CA VAL A 114 -12.39 -0.04 -5.61
C VAL A 114 -11.33 0.09 -6.70
N VAL A 115 -11.32 -0.81 -7.70
CA VAL A 115 -10.40 -0.72 -8.84
C VAL A 115 -10.56 0.63 -9.55
N ALA A 116 -11.80 1.04 -9.84
CA ALA A 116 -12.07 2.33 -10.50
C ALA A 116 -11.62 3.53 -9.63
N ALA A 117 -11.88 3.49 -8.32
CA ALA A 117 -11.49 4.56 -7.41
C ALA A 117 -9.98 4.76 -7.35
N TYR A 118 -9.20 3.68 -7.20
CA TYR A 118 -7.76 3.77 -7.12
C TYR A 118 -7.12 4.03 -8.48
N ARG A 119 -7.75 3.63 -9.59
CA ARG A 119 -7.31 4.02 -10.94
C ARG A 119 -7.37 5.53 -11.12
N ARG A 120 -8.44 6.18 -10.65
CA ARG A 120 -8.57 7.65 -10.65
C ARG A 120 -7.48 8.31 -9.80
N LEU A 121 -7.17 7.76 -8.63
CA LEU A 121 -6.05 8.26 -7.82
C LEU A 121 -4.69 8.05 -8.48
N TYR A 122 -4.50 6.96 -9.22
CA TYR A 122 -3.29 6.72 -10.00
C TYR A 122 -3.17 7.73 -11.15
N ASP A 123 -4.25 8.02 -11.88
CA ASP A 123 -4.25 9.08 -12.91
C ASP A 123 -3.90 10.46 -12.35
N LEU A 124 -4.33 10.73 -11.11
CA LEU A 124 -3.99 11.95 -10.38
C LEU A 124 -2.58 11.92 -9.75
N GLY A 125 -1.85 10.81 -9.86
CA GLY A 125 -0.47 10.67 -9.35
C GLY A 125 -0.35 10.44 -7.84
N TRP A 126 -1.40 9.97 -7.17
CA TRP A 126 -1.41 9.67 -5.73
C TRP A 126 -1.24 8.20 -5.40
N VAL A 127 -1.51 7.32 -6.37
CA VAL A 127 -1.31 5.88 -6.24
C VAL A 127 -0.11 5.48 -7.08
N HIS A 128 0.69 4.56 -6.55
CA HIS A 128 1.87 4.04 -7.23
C HIS A 128 1.93 2.51 -7.15
N SER A 129 2.48 1.89 -8.19
CA SER A 129 2.81 0.46 -8.23
C SER A 129 4.31 0.23 -8.14
N VAL A 130 4.71 -0.81 -7.40
CA VAL A 130 6.08 -1.35 -7.43
C VAL A 130 6.01 -2.79 -7.91
N GLU A 131 6.76 -3.08 -8.96
CA GLU A 131 6.58 -4.27 -9.78
C GLU A 131 7.86 -5.10 -9.80
N ALA A 132 7.72 -6.42 -9.68
CA ALA A 132 8.80 -7.37 -9.85
C ALA A 132 8.57 -8.16 -11.15
N TRP A 133 9.48 -8.00 -12.10
CA TRP A 133 9.45 -8.60 -13.42
C TRP A 133 10.43 -9.76 -13.50
N SER A 134 10.02 -10.87 -14.10
CA SER A 134 10.89 -12.02 -14.36
C SER A 134 11.03 -12.23 -15.86
N VAL A 135 12.12 -12.89 -16.28
CA VAL A 135 12.34 -13.30 -17.67
C VAL A 135 12.04 -14.79 -17.79
N GLY A 136 11.16 -15.15 -18.73
CA GLY A 136 10.83 -16.53 -19.08
C GLY A 136 11.97 -17.25 -19.80
N LEU A 137 11.85 -18.57 -19.96
CA LEU A 137 12.83 -19.38 -20.71
C LEU A 137 12.91 -19.00 -22.19
N ASP A 138 11.82 -18.46 -22.74
CA ASP A 138 11.71 -17.92 -24.09
C ASP A 138 12.27 -16.50 -24.22
N GLY A 139 12.83 -15.93 -23.14
CA GLY A 139 13.36 -14.58 -23.10
C GLY A 139 12.31 -13.49 -22.92
N THR A 140 11.03 -13.82 -22.75
CA THR A 140 9.96 -12.83 -22.57
C THR A 140 9.92 -12.30 -21.13
N GLU A 141 9.77 -10.98 -20.97
CA GLU A 141 9.53 -10.39 -19.66
C GLU A 141 8.07 -10.55 -19.26
N ARG A 142 7.83 -10.89 -17.99
CA ARG A 142 6.48 -10.99 -17.42
C ARG A 142 6.44 -10.43 -16.01
N LEU A 143 5.31 -9.81 -15.66
CA LEU A 143 5.05 -9.35 -14.30
C LEU A 143 4.88 -10.57 -13.36
N ALA A 144 5.88 -10.81 -12.53
CA ALA A 144 5.89 -11.92 -11.57
C ALA A 144 5.16 -11.59 -10.27
N GLY A 145 4.96 -10.30 -9.98
CA GLY A 145 4.28 -9.83 -8.77
C GLY A 145 4.50 -8.36 -8.55
N GLY A 146 3.90 -7.82 -7.50
CA GLY A 146 4.02 -6.41 -7.17
C GLY A 146 3.14 -6.02 -6.01
N LEU A 147 3.15 -4.72 -5.73
CA LEU A 147 2.28 -4.07 -4.76
C LEU A 147 1.83 -2.72 -5.31
N TYR A 148 0.73 -2.20 -4.79
CA TYR A 148 0.35 -0.81 -5.01
C TYR A 148 -0.01 -0.14 -3.68
N GLY A 149 0.07 1.17 -3.66
CA GLY A 149 -0.24 1.95 -2.47
C GLY A 149 -0.50 3.42 -2.77
N VAL A 150 -1.02 4.13 -1.77
CA VAL A 150 -1.27 5.57 -1.83
C VAL A 150 -0.10 6.31 -1.18
N ALA A 151 0.47 7.29 -1.88
CA ALA A 151 1.57 8.12 -1.38
C ALA A 151 1.10 9.55 -1.12
N VAL A 152 1.04 9.97 0.15
CA VAL A 152 0.63 11.33 0.54
C VAL A 152 1.68 11.92 1.47
N GLY A 153 2.42 12.92 0.99
CA GLY A 153 3.61 13.38 1.71
C GLY A 153 4.56 12.20 1.99
N GLY A 154 5.18 12.15 3.15
CA GLY A 154 6.04 11.04 3.57
C GLY A 154 5.35 9.70 3.86
N LEU A 155 4.01 9.62 3.80
CA LEU A 155 3.26 8.37 3.95
C LEU A 155 3.28 7.57 2.65
N PHE A 156 3.50 6.27 2.76
CA PHE A 156 3.09 5.27 1.78
C PHE A 156 2.18 4.25 2.46
N ALA A 157 0.88 4.28 2.15
CA ALA A 157 -0.08 3.28 2.61
C ALA A 157 -0.13 2.13 1.60
N GLY A 158 0.45 0.98 1.96
CA GLY A 158 0.43 -0.21 1.11
C GLY A 158 -0.96 -0.83 1.10
N GLU A 159 -1.61 -0.90 -0.06
CA GLU A 159 -3.00 -1.36 -0.15
C GLU A 159 -3.10 -2.87 -0.31
N SER A 160 -2.33 -3.39 -1.25
CA SER A 160 -2.26 -4.82 -1.50
C SER A 160 -1.00 -5.16 -2.25
N MET A 161 -0.65 -6.44 -2.19
CA MET A 161 0.44 -7.02 -2.95
C MET A 161 0.05 -8.40 -3.43
N PHE A 162 0.67 -8.86 -4.52
CA PHE A 162 0.45 -10.18 -5.10
C PHE A 162 1.73 -10.74 -5.68
N HIS A 163 1.77 -12.04 -5.87
CA HIS A 163 2.73 -12.70 -6.74
C HIS A 163 1.97 -13.64 -7.68
N GLY A 164 2.55 -13.94 -8.83
CA GLY A 164 2.00 -14.86 -9.81
C GLY A 164 1.94 -16.30 -9.28
N PRO A 165 1.15 -17.17 -9.94
CA PRO A 165 0.92 -18.54 -9.51
C PRO A 165 2.13 -19.46 -9.75
N ASP A 166 3.08 -19.08 -10.60
CA ASP A 166 4.20 -19.94 -10.97
C ASP A 166 5.21 -20.06 -9.82
N ARG A 167 5.86 -21.23 -9.71
CA ARG A 167 6.90 -21.44 -8.68
C ARG A 167 8.04 -20.43 -8.77
N GLY A 168 8.30 -19.90 -9.97
CA GLY A 168 9.29 -18.87 -10.25
C GLY A 168 8.94 -17.50 -9.68
N ASP A 169 7.66 -17.23 -9.45
CA ASP A 169 7.13 -15.94 -8.96
C ASP A 169 7.15 -15.82 -7.45
N ARG A 170 7.47 -16.91 -6.76
CA ARG A 170 7.61 -16.90 -5.30
C ARG A 170 8.60 -15.81 -4.89
N ASP A 171 8.19 -15.06 -3.88
CA ASP A 171 8.85 -13.87 -3.34
C ASP A 171 8.78 -12.60 -4.19
N ALA A 172 8.14 -12.59 -5.38
CA ALA A 172 8.03 -11.37 -6.20
C ALA A 172 7.40 -10.18 -5.44
N SER A 173 6.31 -10.41 -4.70
CA SER A 173 5.69 -9.37 -3.84
C SER A 173 6.63 -8.86 -2.74
N LYS A 174 7.44 -9.75 -2.15
CA LYS A 174 8.43 -9.39 -1.13
C LYS A 174 9.58 -8.59 -1.74
N VAL A 175 9.99 -8.92 -2.97
CA VAL A 175 11.01 -8.16 -3.71
C VAL A 175 10.50 -6.74 -3.99
N ALA A 176 9.25 -6.59 -4.43
CA ALA A 176 8.62 -5.29 -4.58
C ALA A 176 8.56 -4.51 -3.25
N LEU A 177 8.22 -5.16 -2.14
CA LEU A 177 8.24 -4.54 -0.81
C LEU A 177 9.64 -4.09 -0.37
N VAL A 178 10.65 -4.92 -0.59
CA VAL A 178 12.04 -4.57 -0.28
C VAL A 178 12.47 -3.35 -1.09
N ALA A 179 12.16 -3.32 -2.38
CA ALA A 179 12.47 -2.19 -3.24
C ALA A 179 11.74 -0.91 -2.82
N LEU A 180 10.45 -1.01 -2.46
CA LEU A 180 9.68 0.11 -1.90
C LEU A 180 10.38 0.68 -0.66
N VAL A 181 10.73 -0.17 0.31
CA VAL A 181 11.43 0.28 1.53
C VAL A 181 12.76 0.93 1.21
N GLU A 182 13.53 0.40 0.26
CA GLU A 182 14.79 1.01 -0.17
C GLU A 182 14.57 2.42 -0.77
N MET A 183 13.55 2.61 -1.62
CA MET A 183 13.19 3.93 -2.16
C MET A 183 12.70 4.91 -1.07
N LEU A 184 11.90 4.42 -0.11
CA LEU A 184 11.45 5.24 1.01
C LEU A 184 12.63 5.65 1.90
N ARG A 185 13.58 4.75 2.18
CA ARG A 185 14.78 5.05 2.98
C ARG A 185 15.73 6.04 2.31
N ALA A 186 15.84 5.98 0.99
CA ALA A 186 16.65 6.92 0.23
C ALA A 186 16.02 8.32 0.14
N SER A 187 14.73 8.45 0.44
CA SER A 187 14.02 9.73 0.43
C SER A 187 14.23 10.49 1.74
N ALA A 188 14.48 11.81 1.65
CA ALA A 188 14.78 12.65 2.81
C ALA A 188 13.54 13.06 3.63
N GLY A 189 13.65 13.07 4.96
CA GLY A 189 12.60 13.48 5.89
C GLY A 189 11.82 12.30 6.48
N SER A 190 10.79 12.60 7.28
CA SER A 190 9.98 11.58 7.96
C SER A 190 9.28 10.67 6.95
N ARG A 191 9.38 9.35 7.11
CA ARG A 191 8.74 8.37 6.21
C ARG A 191 8.00 7.32 6.99
N LEU A 192 6.80 6.99 6.52
CA LEU A 192 5.91 6.03 7.16
C LEU A 192 5.41 5.03 6.12
N LEU A 193 5.66 3.74 6.36
CA LEU A 193 5.06 2.65 5.59
C LEU A 193 3.94 2.04 6.42
N ASP A 194 2.70 2.39 6.08
CA ASP A 194 1.48 1.84 6.68
C ASP A 194 1.10 0.54 5.96
N VAL A 195 0.78 -0.48 6.76
CA VAL A 195 0.30 -1.78 6.26
C VAL A 195 -1.03 -2.17 6.89
N GLN A 196 -1.71 -1.21 7.53
CA GLN A 196 -3.00 -1.29 8.20
C GLN A 196 -3.07 -2.31 9.34
N TRP A 197 -2.95 -3.60 9.04
CA TRP A 197 -2.93 -4.69 10.02
C TRP A 197 -1.67 -5.53 9.89
N ALA A 198 -1.03 -5.83 11.02
CA ALA A 198 0.19 -6.63 11.08
C ALA A 198 -0.13 -8.14 10.94
N THR A 199 -0.43 -8.58 9.72
CA THR A 199 -0.62 -10.03 9.45
C THR A 199 0.66 -10.82 9.72
N ASP A 200 0.55 -12.11 10.06
CA ASP A 200 1.71 -13.01 10.26
C ASP A 200 2.74 -12.95 9.12
N HIS A 201 2.24 -12.83 7.88
CA HIS A 201 3.08 -12.66 6.71
C HIS A 201 3.94 -11.39 6.79
N LEU A 202 3.33 -10.25 7.11
CA LEU A 202 4.01 -8.96 7.21
C LEU A 202 4.90 -8.89 8.46
N VAL A 203 4.49 -9.49 9.57
CA VAL A 203 5.31 -9.60 10.80
C VAL A 203 6.60 -10.37 10.52
N SER A 204 6.54 -11.43 9.69
CA SER A 204 7.74 -12.14 9.24
C SER A 204 8.72 -11.26 8.47
N LEU A 205 8.22 -10.19 7.83
CA LEU A 205 8.99 -9.18 7.09
C LEU A 205 9.36 -7.97 7.96
N GLY A 206 8.98 -7.94 9.24
CA GLY A 206 9.34 -6.87 10.17
C GLY A 206 8.22 -5.87 10.45
N ALA A 207 6.97 -6.15 10.06
CA ALA A 207 5.84 -5.34 10.51
C ALA A 207 5.68 -5.43 12.04
N VAL A 208 5.24 -4.32 12.63
CA VAL A 208 4.93 -4.18 14.05
C VAL A 208 3.59 -3.46 14.21
N GLU A 209 3.00 -3.63 15.38
CA GLU A 209 1.81 -2.91 15.81
C GLU A 209 2.19 -1.73 16.69
N VAL A 210 1.58 -0.57 16.45
CA VAL A 210 1.70 0.62 17.29
C VAL A 210 0.32 1.09 17.70
N ALA A 211 0.17 1.65 18.91
CA ALA A 211 -1.10 2.24 19.32
C ALA A 211 -1.51 3.34 18.34
N ARG A 212 -2.82 3.48 18.05
CA ARG A 212 -3.34 4.48 17.11
C ARG A 212 -2.83 5.90 17.39
N PRO A 213 -2.77 6.42 18.64
CA PRO A 213 -2.20 7.74 18.90
C PRO A 213 -0.74 7.88 18.46
N ALA A 214 0.07 6.83 18.63
CA ALA A 214 1.46 6.83 18.17
C ALA A 214 1.55 6.79 16.64
N TYR A 215 0.68 6.02 15.98
CA TYR A 215 0.57 6.04 14.52
C TYR A 215 0.20 7.43 13.98
N LEU A 216 -0.80 8.09 14.58
CA LEU A 216 -1.25 9.41 14.15
C LEU A 216 -0.15 10.48 14.32
N ALA A 217 0.69 10.37 15.36
CA ALA A 217 1.86 11.23 15.51
C ALA A 217 2.92 10.99 14.41
N LEU A 218 3.18 9.73 14.04
CA LEU A 218 4.06 9.39 12.92
C LEU A 218 3.49 9.89 11.59
N LEU A 219 2.18 9.75 11.39
CA LEU A 219 1.48 10.20 10.20
C LEU A 219 1.56 11.72 10.07
N ALA A 220 1.26 12.47 11.14
CA ALA A 220 1.37 13.93 11.12
C ALA A 220 2.77 14.37 10.70
N ALA A 221 3.82 13.80 11.30
CA ALA A 221 5.21 14.11 10.92
C ALA A 221 5.54 13.72 9.46
N ALA A 222 4.94 12.64 8.95
CA ALA A 222 5.13 12.22 7.56
C ALA A 222 4.41 13.16 6.58
N LEU A 223 3.25 13.70 6.91
CA LEU A 223 2.50 14.59 6.03
C LEU A 223 3.20 15.96 5.81
N GLU A 224 4.11 16.35 6.71
CA GLU A 224 4.89 17.60 6.61
C GLU A 224 6.03 17.57 5.58
N VAL A 225 6.29 16.42 4.96
CA VAL A 225 7.35 16.29 3.95
C VAL A 225 6.80 15.86 2.59
N PRO A 226 7.45 16.20 1.47
CA PRO A 226 6.95 15.85 0.14
C PRO A 226 6.86 14.34 -0.10
N SER A 227 6.01 13.96 -1.05
CA SER A 227 5.89 12.56 -1.52
C SER A 227 7.25 11.94 -1.86
N PRO A 228 7.48 10.66 -1.52
CA PRO A 228 8.74 9.99 -1.80
C PRO A 228 9.02 9.97 -3.31
N ARG A 229 10.31 10.03 -3.68
CA ARG A 229 10.71 9.78 -5.06
C ARG A 229 10.77 8.27 -5.27
N LEU A 230 9.74 7.72 -5.89
CA LEU A 230 9.68 6.30 -6.22
C LEU A 230 10.34 6.06 -7.58
N THR A 231 11.68 6.02 -7.57
CA THR A 231 12.50 5.73 -8.75
C THR A 231 13.42 4.55 -8.45
N TRP A 232 13.54 3.63 -9.41
CA TRP A 232 14.40 2.46 -9.29
C TRP A 232 15.54 2.47 -10.34
N PRO A 233 16.81 2.22 -9.95
CA PRO A 233 17.29 2.09 -8.58
C PRO A 233 17.14 3.41 -7.79
N PRO A 234 17.09 3.36 -6.45
CA PRO A 234 17.10 4.58 -5.65
C PRO A 234 18.39 5.40 -5.91
N PRO A 235 18.32 6.74 -5.80
CA PRO A 235 19.45 7.63 -6.03
C PRO A 235 20.58 7.46 -5.00
#